data_AF-A0A7K0W0Q0-F1
#
_entry.id   AF-A0A7K0W0Q0-F1
#
_cell.length_a   1.000
_cell.length_b   1.000
_cell.length_c   1.000
_cell.angle_alpha   90.00
_cell.angle_beta   90.00
_cell.angle_gamma   90.00
#
_symmetry.space_group_name_H-M   'P 1'
#
loop_
_entity.id
_entity.type
_entity.pdbx_description
1 polymer ?
#
loop_
_entity_poly.entity_id
_entity_poly.type
_entity_poly.pdbx_seq_one_letter_code
_entity_poly.pdbx_strand_id
1 'polypeptide(L)'
;VSALKNGQIDGLVVDLPTAFYLAGVEVTNGLIVGQLPSTGTGDQFGLLLSKDNALTSCVSAAVDAITADGTLAAITDKWLATDAGAPVLKP
;
A
#
# COMPACT_ATOMS: atom_id res chain seq x y z
N VAL A 1 -13.79 -3.88 -5.69
CA VAL A 1 -13.53 -5.20 -6.34
C VAL A 1 -14.73 -5.88 -6.98
N SER A 2 -15.94 -5.32 -6.94
CA SER A 2 -17.14 -5.99 -7.49
C SER A 2 -17.04 -6.32 -8.98
N ALA A 3 -16.44 -5.44 -9.79
CA ALA A 3 -16.22 -5.71 -11.21
C ALA A 3 -15.35 -6.97 -11.45
N LEU A 4 -14.31 -7.18 -10.64
CA LEU A 4 -13.47 -8.37 -10.69
C LEU A 4 -14.26 -9.62 -10.27
N LYS A 5 -15.00 -9.54 -9.15
CA LYS A 5 -15.85 -10.64 -8.66
C LYS A 5 -16.95 -11.04 -9.65
N ASN A 6 -17.45 -10.07 -10.43
CA ASN A 6 -18.49 -10.27 -11.42
C ASN A 6 -17.95 -10.59 -12.83
N GLY A 7 -16.63 -10.70 -13.01
CA GLY A 7 -16.01 -11.00 -14.31
C GLY A 7 -16.13 -9.89 -15.35
N GLN A 8 -16.35 -8.64 -14.92
CA GLN A 8 -16.38 -7.47 -15.82
C GLN A 8 -14.97 -6.98 -16.18
N ILE A 9 -13.98 -7.33 -15.36
CA ILE A 9 -12.56 -7.10 -15.59
C ILE A 9 -11.80 -8.39 -15.25
N ASP A 10 -10.73 -8.66 -15.98
CA ASP A 10 -9.90 -9.85 -15.77
C ASP A 10 -8.82 -9.65 -14.70
N GLY A 11 -8.52 -8.40 -14.35
CA GLY A 11 -7.47 -8.04 -13.42
C GLY A 11 -7.66 -6.66 -12.83
N LEU A 12 -6.95 -6.42 -11.73
CA LEU A 12 -6.95 -5.17 -11.00
C LEU A 12 -5.52 -4.83 -10.59
N VAL A 13 -5.07 -3.63 -10.90
CA VAL A 13 -3.77 -3.10 -10.47
C VAL A 13 -3.99 -2.20 -9.26
N VAL A 14 -3.34 -2.52 -8.14
CA VAL A 14 -3.42 -1.81 -6.86
C VAL A 14 -2.06 -1.86 -6.17
N ASP A 15 -1.91 -1.03 -5.14
CA ASP A 15 -0.74 -1.06 -4.25
C ASP A 15 -0.58 -2.43 -3.60
N LEU A 16 0.67 -2.83 -3.36
CA LEU A 16 1.01 -4.19 -2.95
C LEU A 16 0.34 -4.63 -1.63
N PRO A 17 0.29 -3.80 -0.56
CA PRO A 17 -0.44 -4.17 0.65
C PRO A 17 -1.94 -4.40 0.42
N THR A 18 -2.56 -3.58 -0.44
CA THR A 18 -3.96 -3.75 -0.82
C THR A 18 -4.15 -5.06 -1.59
N ALA A 19 -3.24 -5.41 -2.50
CA ALA A 19 -3.29 -6.68 -3.23
C ALA A 19 -3.31 -7.89 -2.29
N PHE A 20 -2.49 -7.88 -1.23
CA PHE A 20 -2.46 -8.98 -0.25
C PHE A 20 -3.78 -9.11 0.51
N TYR A 21 -4.38 -8.02 0.96
CA TYR A 21 -5.67 -8.06 1.61
C TYR A 21 -6.78 -8.56 0.67
N LEU A 22 -6.79 -8.07 -0.57
CA LEU A 22 -7.77 -8.49 -1.56
C LEU A 22 -7.66 -9.99 -1.88
N ALA A 23 -6.46 -10.50 -2.08
CA ALA A 23 -6.24 -11.92 -2.41
C ALA A 23 -6.46 -12.85 -1.20
N GLY A 24 -6.05 -12.44 0.01
CA GLY A 24 -6.12 -13.28 1.21
C GLY A 24 -7.45 -13.22 1.95
N VAL A 25 -8.24 -12.15 1.78
CA VAL A 25 -9.43 -11.90 2.60
C VAL A 25 -10.67 -11.58 1.76
N GLU A 26 -10.58 -10.62 0.83
CA GLU A 26 -11.79 -10.05 0.22
C GLU A 26 -12.28 -10.80 -1.03
N VAL A 27 -11.38 -11.33 -1.85
CA VAL A 27 -11.69 -11.99 -3.12
C VAL A 27 -11.46 -13.49 -2.97
N THR A 28 -12.55 -14.27 -3.01
CA THR A 28 -12.48 -15.74 -2.98
C THR A 28 -11.61 -16.24 -4.13
N ASN A 29 -10.60 -17.04 -3.82
CA ASN A 29 -9.57 -17.51 -4.77
C ASN A 29 -8.81 -16.38 -5.48
N GLY A 30 -8.69 -15.21 -4.84
CA GLY A 30 -7.91 -14.11 -5.39
C GLY A 30 -6.44 -14.48 -5.54
N LEU A 31 -5.86 -14.12 -6.68
CA LEU A 31 -4.47 -14.41 -7.01
C LEU A 31 -3.72 -13.12 -7.33
N ILE A 32 -2.53 -12.96 -6.74
CA ILE A 32 -1.57 -11.94 -7.14
C ILE A 32 -0.70 -12.55 -8.24
N VAL A 33 -0.93 -12.12 -9.48
CA VAL A 33 -0.20 -12.62 -10.65
C VAL A 33 1.21 -12.06 -10.76
N GLY A 34 1.49 -10.93 -10.11
CA GLY A 34 2.80 -10.33 -10.00
C GLY A 34 2.73 -8.85 -9.65
N GLN A 35 3.91 -8.24 -9.51
CA GLN A 35 4.09 -6.81 -9.32
C GLN A 35 4.81 -6.20 -10.52
N LEU A 36 4.49 -4.95 -10.83
CA LEU A 36 5.20 -4.21 -11.86
C LEU A 36 6.62 -3.86 -11.37
N PRO A 37 7.62 -3.79 -12.28
CA PRO A 37 8.96 -3.38 -11.90
C PRO A 37 8.96 -2.01 -11.23
N SER A 38 9.69 -1.86 -10.12
CA SER A 38 9.91 -0.54 -9.52
C SER A 38 10.71 0.34 -10.48
N THR A 39 10.28 1.58 -10.64
CA THR A 39 10.98 2.60 -11.43
C THR A 39 11.80 3.57 -10.56
N GLY A 40 11.96 3.29 -9.26
CA GLY A 40 12.66 4.19 -8.33
C GLY A 40 12.39 3.86 -6.86
N THR A 41 12.16 4.88 -6.04
CA THR A 41 11.96 4.78 -4.57
C THR A 41 10.62 4.18 -4.14
N GLY A 42 9.77 3.77 -5.09
CA GLY A 42 8.40 3.32 -4.83
C GLY A 42 7.46 4.45 -4.42
N ASP A 43 6.23 4.10 -4.06
CA ASP A 43 5.22 5.06 -3.62
C ASP A 43 5.57 5.65 -2.25
N GLN A 44 5.18 6.90 -2.03
CA GLN A 44 5.30 7.59 -0.74
C GLN A 44 3.91 8.02 -0.29
N PHE A 45 3.46 7.47 0.85
CA PHE A 45 2.17 7.81 1.43
C PHE A 45 2.30 9.02 2.37
N GLY A 46 1.28 9.86 2.40
CA GLY A 46 1.25 11.05 3.24
C GLY A 46 -0.16 11.39 3.71
N LEU A 47 -0.23 12.18 4.78
CA LEU A 47 -1.49 12.74 5.27
C LEU A 47 -1.84 13.96 4.41
N LEU A 48 -3.01 13.93 3.77
CA LEU A 48 -3.47 15.01 2.89
C LEU A 48 -4.15 16.12 3.71
N LEU A 49 -3.68 17.35 3.55
CA LEU A 49 -4.32 18.57 4.08
C LEU A 49 -4.63 19.54 2.94
N SER A 50 -5.55 20.47 3.19
CA SER A 50 -5.77 21.61 2.29
C SER A 50 -4.48 22.40 2.08
N LYS A 51 -4.33 22.97 0.89
CA LYS A 51 -3.20 23.87 0.60
C LYS A 51 -3.16 25.01 1.63
N ASP A 52 -1.95 25.35 2.08
CA ASP A 52 -1.67 26.38 3.09
C ASP A 52 -2.30 26.15 4.47
N ASN A 53 -2.63 24.89 4.81
CA ASN A 53 -3.13 24.56 6.15
C ASN A 53 -2.06 24.78 7.21
N ALA A 54 -2.37 25.62 8.21
CA ALA A 54 -1.47 25.98 9.31
C ALA A 54 -1.01 24.78 10.17
N LEU A 55 -1.71 23.64 10.10
CA LEU A 55 -1.36 22.41 10.83
C LEU A 55 -0.32 21.56 10.11
N THR A 56 0.04 21.87 8.86
CA THR A 56 0.97 21.05 8.07
C THR A 56 2.29 20.80 8.81
N SER A 57 2.90 21.85 9.39
CA SER A 57 4.14 21.71 10.15
C SER A 57 3.98 20.84 11.40
N CYS A 58 2.84 20.97 12.09
CA CYS A 58 2.53 20.18 13.28
C CYS A 58 2.35 18.69 12.92
N VAL A 59 1.61 18.40 11.85
CA VAL A 59 1.38 17.02 11.38
C VAL A 59 2.68 16.39 10.90
N SER A 60 3.50 17.11 10.13
CA SER A 60 4.83 16.63 9.73
C SER A 60 5.70 16.31 10.94
N ALA A 61 5.78 17.21 11.92
CA ALA A 61 6.57 16.99 13.13
C ALA A 61 6.09 15.76 13.94
N ALA A 62 4.78 15.50 13.97
CA ALA A 62 4.24 14.31 14.61
C ALA A 62 4.64 13.02 13.88
N VAL A 63 4.58 13.02 12.54
CA VAL A 63 5.04 11.89 11.70
C VAL A 63 6.55 11.66 11.88
N ASP A 64 7.34 12.73 11.92
CA ASP A 64 8.79 12.66 12.15
C ASP A 64 9.09 12.06 13.54
N ALA A 65 8.35 12.47 14.57
CA ALA A 65 8.52 11.96 15.93
C ALA A 65 8.24 10.45 16.03
N ILE A 66 7.11 9.97 15.47
CA ILE A 66 6.79 8.53 15.49
C ILE A 66 7.68 7.69 14.56
N THR A 67 8.34 8.35 13.61
CA THR A 67 9.36 7.70 12.76
C THR A 67 10.66 7.55 13.55
N ALA A 68 11.11 8.63 14.19
CA ALA A 68 12.35 8.65 14.95
C ALA A 68 12.33 7.73 16.18
N ASP A 69 11.18 7.56 16.82
CA ASP A 69 11.02 6.68 17.98
C ASP A 69 10.71 5.21 17.61
N GLY A 70 10.57 4.90 16.31
CA GLY A 70 10.31 3.54 15.80
C GLY A 70 8.86 3.09 15.88
N THR A 71 7.93 3.91 16.37
CA THR A 71 6.51 3.57 16.44
C THR A 71 5.94 3.27 15.06
N LEU A 72 6.29 4.07 14.04
CA LEU A 72 5.82 3.86 12.67
C LEU A 72 6.33 2.54 12.09
N ALA A 73 7.58 2.17 12.39
CA ALA A 73 8.14 0.88 11.99
C ALA A 73 7.38 -0.29 12.65
N ALA A 74 7.09 -0.20 13.95
CA ALA A 74 6.32 -1.23 14.66
C ALA A 74 4.89 -1.39 14.11
N ILE A 75 4.24 -0.28 13.72
CA ILE A 75 2.93 -0.32 13.03
C ILE A 75 3.07 -1.00 11.66
N THR A 76 4.11 -0.65 10.91
CA THR A 76 4.40 -1.21 9.58
C THR A 76 4.60 -2.72 9.67
N ASP A 77 5.48 -3.20 10.57
CA ASP A 77 5.76 -4.63 10.74
C ASP A 77 4.52 -5.43 11.16
N LYS A 78 3.63 -4.82 11.96
CA LYS A 78 2.41 -5.48 12.43
C LYS A 78 1.38 -5.67 11.32
N TRP A 79 1.27 -4.73 10.38
CA TRP A 79 0.13 -4.66 9.46
C TRP A 79 0.50 -4.81 7.99
N LEU A 80 1.71 -4.42 7.60
CA LEU A 80 2.18 -4.46 6.22
C LEU A 80 3.13 -5.65 6.06
N ALA A 81 2.63 -6.73 5.47
CA ALA A 81 3.49 -7.82 5.01
C ALA A 81 4.32 -7.30 3.82
N THR A 82 5.59 -7.01 4.04
CA THR A 82 6.49 -6.39 3.05
C THR A 82 6.98 -7.37 1.99
N ASP A 83 6.79 -8.69 2.17
CA ASP A 83 7.38 -9.69 1.27
C ASP A 83 6.57 -11.00 1.19
N ALA A 84 5.27 -10.92 0.86
CA ALA A 84 4.46 -12.13 0.60
C ALA A 84 4.70 -12.76 -0.80
N GLY A 85 5.85 -12.46 -1.45
CA GLY A 85 6.37 -13.26 -2.56
C GLY A 85 5.73 -13.01 -3.93
N ALA A 86 5.12 -11.84 -4.17
CA ALA A 86 4.59 -11.50 -5.49
C ALA A 86 5.73 -11.37 -6.53
N PRO A 87 5.74 -12.17 -7.61
CA PRO A 87 6.83 -12.14 -8.59
C PRO A 87 6.86 -10.82 -9.35
N VAL A 88 8.04 -10.26 -9.58
CA VAL A 88 8.19 -9.10 -10.47
C VAL A 88 7.95 -9.55 -11.90
N LEU A 89 6.97 -8.94 -12.57
CA LEU A 89 6.63 -9.21 -13.95
C LEU A 89 7.75 -8.72 -14.88
N LYS A 90 8.10 -9.53 -15.87
CA LYS A 90 9.02 -9.15 -16.93
C LYS A 90 8.21 -8.66 -18.14
N PRO A 91 8.64 -7.56 -18.79
CA PRO A 91 8.06 -7.14 -20.06
C PRO A 91 8.27 -8.19 -21.16
#